data_AF-A0A0D7W356-F1
#
_entry.id   AF-A0A0D7W356-F1
#
_cell.length_a   1.000
_cell.length_b   1.000
_cell.length_c   1.000
_cell.angle_alpha   90.00
_cell.angle_beta   90.00
_cell.angle_gamma   90.00
#
_symmetry.space_group_name_H-M   'P 1'
#
loop_
_entity.id
_entity.type
_entity.pdbx_description
1 polymer ?
#
loop_
_entity_poly.entity_id
_entity_poly.type
_entity_poly.pdbx_seq_one_letter_code
_entity_poly.pdbx_strand_id
1 'polypeptide(L)'
;MEQHYKLFRVRELADNDDDFIMALAQTFVEEVSVDAERLKNAVAEKNYQEAYQAAHKMKPTVDLFELGVLDTLIEVQDWGKFTKTDQDVTRQLKIVLTAVNNALAELKSDFNL
;
A
#
# COMPACT_ATOMS: atom_id res chain seq x y z
N MET A 1 -12.76 -14.61 0.90
CA MET A 1 -12.01 -15.06 2.10
C MET A 1 -10.70 -14.34 2.03
N GLU A 2 -10.33 -13.62 3.11
CA GLU A 2 -9.19 -12.70 3.21
C GLU A 2 -7.82 -13.33 2.84
N GLN A 3 -7.47 -13.33 1.55
CA GLN A 3 -6.21 -13.90 1.03
C GLN A 3 -5.07 -12.88 0.96
N HIS A 4 -5.38 -11.64 0.54
CA HIS A 4 -4.38 -10.61 0.26
C HIS A 4 -4.41 -9.41 1.23
N TYR A 5 -5.38 -9.38 2.13
CA TYR A 5 -5.48 -8.42 3.23
C TYR A 5 -5.97 -9.13 4.50
N LYS A 6 -5.93 -8.44 5.64
CA LYS A 6 -6.55 -8.87 6.90
C LYS A 6 -7.41 -7.76 7.47
N LEU A 7 -8.60 -8.12 7.96
CA LEU A 7 -9.50 -7.17 8.63
C LEU A 7 -9.39 -7.21 10.15
N PHE A 8 -8.51 -8.03 10.74
CA PHE A 8 -8.46 -8.18 12.19
C PHE A 8 -8.30 -6.83 12.92
N ARG A 9 -7.28 -6.04 12.54
CA ARG A 9 -7.05 -4.70 13.12
C ARG A 9 -8.11 -3.69 12.72
N VAL A 10 -8.67 -3.81 11.51
CA VAL A 10 -9.76 -2.95 11.01
C VAL A 10 -11.03 -3.15 11.84
N ARG A 11 -11.41 -4.40 12.10
CA ARG A 11 -12.56 -4.77 12.94
C ARG A 11 -12.37 -4.31 14.38
N GLU A 12 -11.16 -4.45 14.92
CA GLU A 12 -10.82 -3.96 16.26
C GLU A 12 -10.93 -2.43 16.34
N LEU A 13 -10.35 -1.70 15.38
CA LEU A 13 -10.45 -0.24 15.30
C LEU A 13 -11.90 0.23 15.15
N ALA A 14 -12.71 -0.55 14.44
CA ALA A 14 -14.10 -0.22 14.18
C ALA A 14 -15.09 -0.71 15.23
N ASP A 15 -14.64 -1.39 16.30
CA ASP A 15 -15.51 -2.06 17.28
C ASP A 15 -16.59 -2.96 16.62
N ASN A 16 -16.22 -3.62 15.52
CA ASN A 16 -17.09 -4.42 14.65
C ASN A 16 -18.28 -3.66 14.03
N ASP A 17 -18.22 -2.33 13.93
CA ASP A 17 -19.18 -1.52 13.16
C ASP A 17 -18.94 -1.73 11.65
N ASP A 18 -19.85 -2.45 11.00
CA ASP A 18 -19.77 -2.80 9.59
C ASP A 18 -19.75 -1.56 8.66
N ASP A 19 -20.47 -0.48 9.00
CA ASP A 19 -20.48 0.75 8.20
C ASP A 19 -19.11 1.45 8.28
N PHE A 20 -18.49 1.41 9.45
CA PHE A 20 -17.15 1.98 9.62
C PHE A 20 -16.05 1.12 8.98
N ILE A 21 -16.17 -0.22 9.04
CA ILE A 21 -15.29 -1.14 8.29
C ILE A 21 -15.39 -0.88 6.78
N MET A 22 -16.61 -0.70 6.26
CA MET A 22 -16.84 -0.31 4.85
C MET A 22 -16.15 1.01 4.51
N ALA A 23 -16.31 2.04 5.34
CA ALA A 23 -15.68 3.34 5.13
C ALA A 23 -14.14 3.25 5.12
N LEU A 24 -13.54 2.42 5.97
CA LEU A 24 -12.09 2.19 5.99
C LEU A 24 -11.63 1.41 4.75
N ALA A 25 -12.38 0.40 4.31
CA ALA A 25 -12.09 -0.34 3.08
C ALA A 25 -12.17 0.55 1.84
N GLN A 26 -13.19 1.40 1.74
CA GLN A 26 -13.34 2.37 0.66
C GLN A 26 -12.18 3.38 0.65
N THR A 27 -11.85 3.96 1.81
CA THR A 27 -10.74 4.90 1.96
C THR A 27 -9.41 4.26 1.54
N PHE A 28 -9.18 3.00 1.92
CA PHE A 28 -8.02 2.24 1.47
C PHE A 28 -7.97 2.14 -0.06
N VAL A 29 -9.08 1.73 -0.69
CA VAL A 29 -9.15 1.56 -2.15
C VAL A 29 -8.85 2.87 -2.88
N GLU A 30 -9.42 3.98 -2.42
CA GLU A 30 -9.24 5.30 -3.02
C GLU A 30 -7.81 5.82 -2.84
N GLU A 31 -7.29 5.86 -1.61
CA GLU A 31 -5.99 6.48 -1.36
C GLU A 31 -4.80 5.62 -1.83
N VAL A 32 -4.84 4.31 -1.55
CA VAL A 32 -3.70 3.43 -1.83
C VAL A 32 -3.53 3.18 -3.31
N SER A 33 -4.62 3.19 -4.10
CA SER A 33 -4.52 3.09 -5.56
C SER A 33 -3.77 4.28 -6.17
N VAL A 34 -4.07 5.50 -5.72
CA VAL A 34 -3.40 6.72 -6.15
C VAL A 34 -1.93 6.72 -5.74
N ASP A 35 -1.63 6.40 -4.49
CA ASP A 35 -0.24 6.41 -4.01
C ASP A 35 0.61 5.28 -4.63
N ALA A 36 0.00 4.12 -4.96
CA ALA A 36 0.68 3.05 -5.68
C ALA A 36 1.08 3.48 -7.11
N GLU A 37 0.20 4.20 -7.82
CA GLU A 37 0.51 4.75 -9.14
C GLU A 37 1.61 5.82 -9.06
N ARG A 38 1.51 6.73 -8.09
CA ARG A 38 2.56 7.73 -7.83
C ARG A 38 3.92 7.08 -7.55
N LEU A 39 3.94 6.07 -6.68
CA LEU A 39 5.17 5.34 -6.36
C LEU A 39 5.80 4.67 -7.60
N LYS A 40 4.96 4.02 -8.42
CA LYS A 40 5.40 3.39 -9.67
C LYS A 40 6.05 4.41 -10.62
N ASN A 41 5.38 5.54 -10.85
CA ASN A 41 5.87 6.57 -11.77
C ASN A 41 7.14 7.23 -11.22
N ALA A 42 7.18 7.52 -9.92
CA ALA A 42 8.33 8.13 -9.27
C ALA A 42 9.60 7.26 -9.39
N VAL A 43 9.49 5.94 -9.21
CA VAL A 43 10.63 5.03 -9.40
C VAL A 43 11.07 5.00 -10.86
N ALA A 44 10.13 4.94 -11.81
CA ALA A 44 10.45 4.91 -13.25
C ALA A 44 11.17 6.20 -13.72
N GLU A 45 10.77 7.35 -13.17
CA GLU A 45 11.35 8.66 -13.47
C GLU A 45 12.59 8.99 -12.63
N LYS A 46 12.99 8.10 -11.70
CA LYS A 46 14.00 8.37 -10.67
C LYS A 46 13.72 9.64 -9.85
N ASN A 47 12.45 9.92 -9.60
CA ASN A 47 12.00 10.96 -8.69
C ASN A 47 12.04 10.43 -7.24
N TYR A 48 13.23 10.48 -6.64
CA TYR A 48 13.50 9.95 -5.30
C TYR A 48 12.62 10.56 -4.20
N GLN A 49 12.37 11.87 -4.27
CA GLN A 49 11.55 12.57 -3.28
C GLN A 49 10.09 12.10 -3.34
N GLU A 50 9.54 11.98 -4.55
CA GLU A 50 8.17 11.50 -4.73
C GLU A 50 8.04 10.03 -4.33
N ALA A 51 9.03 9.19 -4.67
CA ALA A 51 9.05 7.78 -4.25
C ALA A 51 9.07 7.65 -2.72
N TYR A 52 9.88 8.47 -2.04
CA TYR A 52 9.90 8.55 -0.59
C TYR A 52 8.54 8.93 -0.01
N GLN A 53 7.92 9.99 -0.52
CA GLN A 53 6.66 10.52 0.01
C GLN A 53 5.49 9.55 -0.21
N ALA A 54 5.37 9.00 -1.43
CA ALA A 54 4.33 8.02 -1.76
C ALA A 54 4.49 6.76 -0.91
N ALA A 55 5.70 6.20 -0.81
CA ALA A 55 5.94 5.00 0.00
C ALA A 55 5.70 5.25 1.49
N HIS A 56 6.09 6.41 2.02
CA HIS A 56 5.83 6.79 3.41
C HIS A 56 4.33 6.86 3.72
N LYS A 57 3.54 7.45 2.80
CA LYS A 57 2.08 7.59 2.96
C LYS A 57 1.34 6.25 2.91
N MET A 58 1.83 5.29 2.13
CA MET A 58 1.22 3.96 2.04
C MET A 58 1.45 3.06 3.26
N LYS A 59 2.48 3.33 4.09
CA LYS A 59 2.81 2.47 5.24
C LYS A 59 1.67 2.19 6.21
N PRO A 60 0.97 3.22 6.78
CA PRO A 60 -0.07 2.98 7.77
C PRO A 60 -1.20 2.09 7.23
N THR A 61 -1.60 2.26 5.97
CA THR A 61 -2.65 1.45 5.35
C THR A 61 -2.18 0.04 5.00
N VAL A 62 -0.95 -0.11 4.53
CA VAL A 62 -0.32 -1.43 4.29
C VAL A 62 -0.19 -2.24 5.58
N ASP A 63 0.13 -1.59 6.70
CA ASP A 63 0.21 -2.24 8.02
C ASP A 63 -1.18 -2.52 8.60
N LEU A 64 -2.12 -1.58 8.52
CA LEU A 64 -3.49 -1.74 9.03
C LEU A 64 -4.21 -2.95 8.39
N PHE A 65 -4.03 -3.13 7.08
CA PHE A 65 -4.62 -4.24 6.33
C PHE A 65 -3.67 -5.46 6.22
N GLU A 66 -2.52 -5.42 6.89
CA GLU A 66 -1.51 -6.49 6.95
C GLU A 66 -1.17 -7.14 5.60
N LEU A 67 -0.83 -6.35 4.58
CA LEU A 67 -0.56 -6.86 3.23
C LEU A 67 0.74 -7.68 3.10
N GLY A 68 1.52 -7.81 4.19
CA GLY A 68 2.75 -8.61 4.22
C GLY A 68 3.94 -8.01 3.45
N VAL A 69 3.88 -6.74 3.05
CA VAL A 69 4.93 -6.06 2.25
C VAL A 69 5.49 -4.79 2.90
N LEU A 70 5.24 -4.58 4.20
CA LEU A 70 5.67 -3.36 4.90
C LEU A 70 7.19 -3.17 4.84
N ASP A 71 7.97 -4.22 5.12
CA ASP A 71 9.44 -4.15 5.07
C ASP A 71 9.96 -3.85 3.66
N THR A 72 9.38 -4.48 2.65
CA THR A 72 9.74 -4.21 1.24
C THR A 72 9.35 -2.80 0.81
N LEU A 73 8.23 -2.27 1.30
CA LEU A 73 7.84 -0.88 1.09
C LEU A 73 8.83 0.09 1.76
N ILE A 74 9.35 -0.25 2.93
CA ILE A 74 10.42 0.51 3.62
C ILE A 74 11.69 0.54 2.77
N GLU A 75 12.07 -0.55 2.10
CA GLU A 75 13.23 -0.55 1.18
C GLU A 75 13.06 0.46 0.04
N VAL A 76 11.88 0.51 -0.61
CA VAL A 76 11.58 1.49 -1.67
C VAL A 76 11.56 2.91 -1.11
N GLN A 77 10.96 3.11 0.08
CA GLN A 77 10.97 4.39 0.76
C GLN A 77 12.41 4.87 0.99
N ASP A 78 13.28 4.01 1.54
CA ASP A 78 14.64 4.39 1.93
C ASP A 78 15.53 4.63 0.71
N TRP A 79 15.28 3.94 -0.40
CA TRP A 79 15.90 4.26 -1.68
C TRP A 79 15.58 5.70 -2.11
N GLY A 80 14.32 6.12 -2.00
CA GLY A 80 13.92 7.51 -2.26
C GLY A 80 14.48 8.49 -1.23
N LYS A 81 14.38 8.17 0.06
CA LYS A 81 14.77 9.05 1.17
C LYS A 81 16.27 9.39 1.15
N PHE A 82 17.09 8.41 0.85
CA PHE A 82 18.55 8.55 0.86
C PHE A 82 19.15 8.76 -0.53
N THR A 83 18.31 8.92 -1.56
CA THR A 83 18.73 9.17 -2.94
C THR A 83 19.80 8.16 -3.39
N LYS A 84 19.49 6.86 -3.25
CA LYS A 84 20.46 5.77 -3.51
C LYS A 84 20.64 5.54 -5.01
N THR A 85 21.42 6.41 -5.66
CA THR A 85 21.58 6.45 -7.13
C THR A 85 22.29 5.23 -7.72
N ASP A 86 23.00 4.48 -6.88
CA ASP A 86 23.75 3.26 -7.20
C ASP A 86 22.92 1.97 -6.98
N GLN A 87 21.68 2.08 -6.54
CA GLN A 87 20.79 0.95 -6.24
C GLN A 87 19.56 0.92 -7.15
N ASP A 88 19.09 -0.29 -7.44
CA ASP A 88 17.83 -0.54 -8.15
C ASP A 88 16.80 -1.16 -7.19
N VAL A 89 15.60 -0.57 -7.15
CA VAL A 89 14.45 -1.05 -6.35
C VAL A 89 13.32 -1.61 -7.20
N THR A 90 13.54 -1.85 -8.50
CA THR A 90 12.51 -2.36 -9.41
C THR A 90 11.89 -3.67 -8.91
N ARG A 91 12.70 -4.56 -8.32
CA ARG A 91 12.21 -5.83 -7.75
C ARG A 91 11.31 -5.58 -6.54
N GLN A 92 11.74 -4.73 -5.61
CA GLN A 92 11.00 -4.35 -4.41
C GLN A 92 9.68 -3.68 -4.78
N LEU A 93 9.73 -2.72 -5.69
CA LEU A 93 8.55 -2.05 -6.22
C LEU A 93 7.56 -3.07 -6.79
N LYS A 94 8.02 -4.03 -7.59
CA LYS A 94 7.15 -5.06 -8.16
C LYS A 94 6.45 -5.88 -7.07
N ILE A 95 7.15 -6.29 -6.02
CA ILE A 95 6.58 -7.03 -4.89
C ILE A 95 5.49 -6.20 -4.21
N VAL A 96 5.78 -4.94 -3.89
CA VAL A 96 4.83 -4.01 -3.28
C VAL A 96 3.59 -3.83 -4.14
N LEU A 97 3.76 -3.51 -5.43
CA LEU A 97 2.64 -3.26 -6.34
C LEU A 97 1.79 -4.51 -6.56
N THR A 98 2.39 -5.70 -6.61
CA THR A 98 1.62 -6.95 -6.72
C THR A 98 0.74 -7.18 -5.48
N ALA A 99 1.28 -7.02 -4.27
CA ALA A 99 0.50 -7.20 -3.05
C ALA A 99 -0.64 -6.16 -2.95
N VAL A 100 -0.32 -4.89 -3.23
CA VAL A 100 -1.31 -3.81 -3.23
C VAL A 100 -2.41 -4.06 -4.26
N ASN A 101 -2.08 -4.39 -5.51
CA ASN A 101 -3.07 -4.61 -6.55
C ASN A 101 -3.97 -5.81 -6.25
N ASN A 102 -3.42 -6.89 -5.68
CA ASN A 102 -4.21 -8.04 -5.26
C ASN A 102 -5.18 -7.68 -4.13
N ALA A 103 -4.71 -6.93 -3.12
CA ALA A 103 -5.57 -6.46 -2.02
C ALA A 103 -6.66 -5.50 -2.51
N LEU A 104 -6.33 -4.57 -3.41
CA LEU A 104 -7.31 -3.67 -4.03
C LEU A 104 -8.39 -4.43 -4.80
N ALA A 105 -8.01 -5.44 -5.58
CA ALA A 105 -8.96 -6.26 -6.34
C ALA A 105 -9.87 -7.07 -5.41
N GLU A 106 -9.29 -7.66 -4.35
CA GLU A 106 -10.04 -8.46 -3.38
C GLU A 106 -11.00 -7.60 -2.54
N LEU A 107 -10.55 -6.45 -2.03
CA LEU A 107 -11.39 -5.52 -1.27
C LEU A 107 -12.57 -5.00 -2.11
N LYS A 108 -12.33 -4.61 -3.36
CA LYS A 108 -13.41 -4.18 -4.27
C LYS A 108 -14.44 -5.28 -4.47
N SER A 109 -13.99 -6.53 -4.64
CA SER A 109 -14.88 -7.67 -4.79
C SER A 109 -15.65 -7.99 -3.50
N ASP A 110 -14.98 -8.02 -2.36
CA ASP A 110 -15.57 -8.44 -1.08
C ASP A 110 -16.53 -7.39 -0.52
N PHE A 111 -16.29 -6.10 -0.77
CA PHE A 111 -17.11 -4.98 -0.29
C PHE A 111 -18.03 -4.39 -1.37
N ASN A 112 -18.00 -4.90 -2.60
CA ASN A 112 -18.80 -4.43 -3.73
C ASN A 112 -18.61 -2.93 -4.02
N LEU A 113 -17.34 -2.51 -4.13
CA LEU A 113 -16.88 -1.14 -4.42
C LEU A 113 -16.48 -0.92 -5.89
#